data_AF-A0A6J4V0X2-F1
#
_entry.id   AF-A0A6J4V0X2-F1
#
_cell.length_a   1.000
_cell.length_b   1.000
_cell.length_c   1.000
_cell.angle_alpha   90.00
_cell.angle_beta   90.00
_cell.angle_gamma   90.00
#
_symmetry.space_group_name_H-M   'P 1'
#
loop_
_entity.id
_entity.type
_entity.pdbx_description
1 polymer ?
#
loop_
_entity_poly.entity_id
_entity_poly.type
_entity_poly.pdbx_seq_one_letter_code
_entity_poly.pdbx_strand_id
1 'polypeptide(L)'
;MGTDWSSFLSRDELLAGLPARRASTLLFAIESRTAHLVQRSRRSLATYLTERSGEAQERDFMDALTQGRDMVAKPSVQDLERYASRWAPLVPPDPGVRATLAHLLGERYHLLDTRTPGITSAIGLTDPTVGERFRALYDAPISSILAQSAPTRERWRWLRAGVSDRLENLPPFWTAFALTLTETVGAGILALPIAFANVGPLAGIIALVVLGLVNIGTIAAMAEAVARNGEIRYGRSYFGRMVREYLGPAGSAIMTPVLFVLVTIILLSYFIGFSSTLADATGLRAEWWAAGLLLVLVYFVRRRNLGATVASALLVGATTISLIVIIALLALPHVKADNLRHAEVPFRDGRPFDASILELVFGVVLFAYFGHTSTAVCAPVVL
;
A
#
# COMPACT_ATOMS: atom_id res chain seq x y z
N MET A 1 -57.47 -44.42 28.09
CA MET A 1 -57.21 -43.39 27.06
C MET A 1 -55.72 -43.14 27.05
N GLY A 2 -55.01 -43.77 26.10
CA GLY A 2 -53.58 -43.60 25.93
C GLY A 2 -53.30 -42.28 25.21
N THR A 3 -52.51 -41.42 25.84
CA THR A 3 -51.95 -40.22 25.21
C THR A 3 -51.02 -40.64 24.08
N ASP A 4 -51.39 -40.23 22.87
CA ASP A 4 -50.64 -40.42 21.63
C ASP A 4 -49.38 -39.55 21.66
N TRP A 5 -48.22 -40.19 21.80
CA TRP A 5 -46.91 -39.54 21.85
C TRP A 5 -46.27 -39.39 20.45
N SER A 6 -47.03 -39.58 19.36
CA SER A 6 -46.49 -39.57 18.00
C SER A 6 -46.26 -38.17 17.38
N SER A 7 -46.57 -37.08 18.09
CA SER A 7 -46.38 -35.70 17.60
C SER A 7 -45.04 -35.07 17.99
N PHE A 8 -44.01 -35.86 18.31
CA PHE A 8 -42.67 -35.32 18.54
C PHE A 8 -42.04 -34.91 17.21
N LEU A 9 -41.58 -33.65 17.14
CA LEU A 9 -40.65 -33.08 16.14
C LEU A 9 -39.83 -34.17 15.46
N SER A 10 -39.92 -34.24 14.13
CA SER A 10 -39.20 -35.27 13.38
C SER A 10 -37.69 -35.15 13.63
N ARG A 11 -36.99 -36.28 13.58
CA ARG A 11 -35.52 -36.32 13.74
C ARG A 11 -34.84 -35.34 12.78
N ASP A 12 -35.41 -35.10 11.60
CA ASP A 12 -34.93 -34.13 10.61
C ASP A 12 -35.17 -32.67 11.02
N GLU A 13 -36.24 -32.33 11.75
CA GLU A 13 -36.45 -30.97 12.30
C GLU A 13 -35.51 -30.67 13.47
N LEU A 14 -35.23 -31.67 14.32
CA LEU A 14 -34.21 -31.56 15.39
C LEU A 14 -32.79 -31.49 14.82
N LEU A 15 -32.52 -32.22 13.74
CA LEU A 15 -31.25 -32.17 13.02
C LEU A 15 -31.16 -30.97 12.07
N ALA A 16 -32.22 -30.23 11.74
CA ALA A 16 -32.14 -29.01 10.93
C ALA A 16 -31.50 -27.84 11.71
N GLY A 17 -31.72 -27.78 13.03
CA GLY A 17 -31.14 -26.74 13.89
C GLY A 17 -29.62 -26.91 14.16
N LEU A 18 -29.09 -28.13 14.04
CA LEU A 18 -27.68 -28.44 14.30
C LEU A 18 -26.72 -27.92 13.20
N PRO A 19 -26.97 -28.11 11.89
CA PRO A 19 -26.23 -27.52 10.79
C PRO A 19 -26.31 -26.01 10.80
N ALA A 20 -27.46 -25.40 11.06
CA ALA A 20 -27.61 -23.94 11.11
C ALA A 20 -26.76 -23.31 12.21
N ARG A 21 -26.82 -23.85 13.43
CA ARG A 21 -26.00 -23.37 14.56
C ARG A 21 -24.51 -23.64 14.37
N ARG A 22 -24.16 -24.77 13.74
CA ARG A 22 -22.77 -25.08 13.38
C ARG A 22 -22.25 -24.16 12.29
N ALA A 23 -23.05 -23.88 11.26
CA ALA A 23 -22.71 -22.99 10.17
C ALA A 23 -22.60 -21.53 10.61
N SER A 24 -23.46 -21.05 11.53
CA SER A 24 -23.35 -19.71 12.10
C SER A 24 -22.10 -19.55 12.95
N THR A 25 -21.77 -20.56 13.76
CA THR A 25 -20.54 -20.61 14.57
C THR A 25 -19.30 -20.67 13.67
N LEU A 26 -19.38 -21.44 12.59
CA LEU A 26 -18.32 -21.57 11.59
C LEU A 26 -18.13 -20.26 10.81
N LEU A 27 -19.20 -19.58 10.42
CA LEU A 27 -19.13 -18.26 9.78
C LEU A 27 -18.45 -17.25 10.70
N PHE A 28 -18.81 -17.22 11.98
CA PHE A 28 -18.13 -16.37 12.97
C PHE A 28 -16.64 -16.72 13.10
N ALA A 29 -16.28 -18.01 13.09
CA ALA A 29 -14.89 -18.45 13.15
C ALA A 29 -14.10 -18.05 11.88
N ILE A 30 -14.70 -18.16 10.69
CA ILE A 30 -14.12 -17.72 9.42
C ILE A 30 -13.93 -16.19 9.43
N GLU A 31 -14.94 -15.44 9.87
CA GLU A 31 -14.88 -13.99 9.97
C GLU A 31 -13.80 -13.53 10.95
N SER A 32 -13.73 -14.16 12.12
CA SER A 32 -12.73 -13.88 13.15
C SER A 32 -11.32 -14.21 12.68
N ARG A 33 -11.11 -15.37 12.05
CA ARG A 33 -9.81 -15.75 11.46
C ARG A 33 -9.40 -14.81 10.34
N THR A 34 -10.34 -14.42 9.49
CA THR A 34 -10.08 -13.47 8.40
C THR A 34 -9.72 -12.09 8.96
N ALA A 35 -10.46 -11.60 9.94
CA ALA A 35 -10.16 -10.34 10.62
C ALA A 35 -8.76 -10.38 11.27
N HIS A 36 -8.39 -11.49 11.91
CA HIS A 36 -7.05 -11.67 12.47
C HIS A 36 -5.96 -11.71 11.40
N LEU A 37 -6.20 -12.37 10.26
CA LEU A 37 -5.25 -12.40 9.13
C LEU A 37 -5.07 -11.02 8.50
N VAL A 38 -6.16 -10.27 8.29
CA VAL A 38 -6.14 -8.88 7.83
C VAL A 38 -5.36 -8.01 8.82
N GLN A 39 -5.60 -8.15 10.12
CA GLN A 39 -4.89 -7.39 11.14
C GLN A 39 -3.40 -7.74 11.17
N ARG A 40 -3.04 -9.02 11.00
CA ARG A 40 -1.64 -9.48 10.93
C ARG A 40 -0.93 -8.92 9.69
N SER A 41 -1.58 -8.94 8.52
CA SER A 41 -1.05 -8.36 7.27
C SER A 41 -0.89 -6.83 7.38
N ARG A 42 -1.87 -6.14 7.99
CA ARG A 42 -1.76 -4.71 8.28
C ARG A 42 -0.65 -4.41 9.27
N ARG A 43 -0.48 -5.25 10.30
CA ARG A 43 0.60 -5.12 11.28
C ARG A 43 1.96 -5.33 10.63
N SER A 44 2.16 -6.33 9.77
CA SER A 44 3.43 -6.48 9.05
C SER A 44 3.73 -5.24 8.21
N LEU A 45 2.78 -4.74 7.42
CA LEU A 45 2.96 -3.49 6.65
C LEU A 45 3.21 -2.26 7.53
N ALA A 46 2.59 -2.19 8.71
CA ALA A 46 2.77 -1.10 9.66
C ALA A 46 4.13 -1.14 10.38
N THR A 47 4.61 -2.33 10.73
CA THR A 47 5.95 -2.55 11.27
C THR A 47 7.03 -2.08 10.30
N TYR A 48 6.77 -2.15 8.99
CA TYR A 48 7.70 -1.68 7.96
C TYR A 48 7.68 -0.16 7.73
N LEU A 49 6.67 0.58 8.21
CA LEU A 49 6.47 1.99 7.84
C LEU A 49 6.39 2.98 9.00
N THR A 50 6.08 2.53 10.23
CA THR A 50 5.93 3.45 11.37
C THR A 50 6.39 2.84 12.68
N GLU A 51 7.08 3.70 13.44
CA GLU A 51 7.50 3.55 14.83
C GLU A 51 6.43 2.90 15.71
N ARG A 52 6.69 1.66 16.12
CA ARG A 52 6.13 1.13 17.37
C ARG A 52 7.25 0.52 18.18
N SER A 53 7.61 1.21 19.25
CA SER A 53 8.51 0.68 20.27
C SER A 53 8.03 -0.70 20.74
N GLY A 54 8.98 -1.58 21.11
CA GLY A 54 8.64 -2.89 21.69
C GLY A 54 7.67 -2.79 22.88
N GLU A 55 7.69 -1.68 23.62
CA GLU A 55 6.76 -1.39 24.71
C GLU A 55 5.32 -1.09 24.25
N ALA A 56 5.15 -0.38 23.12
CA ALA A 56 3.84 -0.19 22.51
C ALA A 56 3.31 -1.50 21.90
N GLN A 57 4.21 -2.36 21.41
CA GLN A 57 3.90 -3.69 20.91
C GLN A 57 3.46 -4.65 22.01
N GLU A 58 4.13 -4.60 23.17
CA GLU A 58 3.77 -5.38 24.35
C GLU A 58 2.44 -4.90 24.94
N ARG A 59 2.17 -3.58 24.97
CA ARG A 59 0.85 -3.04 25.32
C ARG A 59 -0.24 -3.44 24.33
N ASP A 60 -0.02 -3.33 23.02
CA ASP A 60 -0.98 -3.74 21.99
C ASP A 60 -1.23 -5.27 21.99
N PHE A 61 -0.23 -6.06 22.36
CA PHE A 61 -0.34 -7.50 22.52
C PHE A 61 -1.14 -7.85 23.78
N MET A 62 -0.88 -7.16 24.89
CA MET A 62 -1.65 -7.30 26.13
C MET A 62 -3.09 -6.80 25.97
N ASP A 63 -3.32 -5.74 25.19
CA ASP A 63 -4.64 -5.25 24.79
C ASP A 63 -5.35 -6.27 23.89
N ALA A 64 -4.64 -6.91 22.95
CA ALA A 64 -5.21 -7.96 22.11
C ALA A 64 -5.53 -9.25 22.88
N LEU A 65 -4.74 -9.58 23.92
CA LEU A 65 -5.01 -10.69 24.83
C LEU A 65 -6.22 -10.41 25.74
N THR A 66 -6.41 -9.16 26.16
CA THR A 66 -7.59 -8.74 26.95
C THR A 66 -8.85 -8.56 26.09
N GLN A 67 -8.72 -8.22 24.80
CA GLN A 67 -9.82 -8.05 23.84
C GLN A 67 -10.28 -9.34 23.15
N GLY A 68 -9.90 -10.52 23.64
CA GLY A 68 -10.19 -11.83 23.02
C GLY A 68 -11.66 -12.21 22.79
N ARG A 69 -12.60 -11.26 22.80
CA ARG A 69 -14.05 -11.46 22.57
C ARG A 69 -14.69 -10.50 21.56
N ASP A 70 -14.05 -9.41 21.13
CA ASP A 70 -14.67 -8.44 20.21
C ASP A 70 -13.93 -8.35 18.87
N MET A 71 -14.66 -8.61 17.78
CA MET A 71 -14.16 -8.36 16.42
C MET A 71 -13.99 -6.85 16.20
N VAL A 72 -12.74 -6.37 16.16
CA VAL A 72 -12.38 -4.95 15.95
C VAL A 72 -12.99 -4.36 14.66
N ALA A 73 -13.19 -5.19 13.62
CA ALA A 73 -13.98 -4.84 12.42
C ALA A 73 -14.49 -6.09 11.71
N LYS A 74 -15.72 -6.05 11.17
CA LYS A 74 -16.24 -7.12 10.29
C LYS A 74 -15.45 -7.14 8.97
N PRO A 75 -14.93 -8.30 8.54
CA PRO A 75 -14.21 -8.40 7.27
C PRO A 75 -15.15 -8.14 6.10
N SER A 76 -14.60 -7.56 5.02
CA SER A 76 -15.35 -7.40 3.77
C SER A 76 -15.37 -8.70 2.97
N VAL A 77 -16.29 -8.81 1.99
CA VAL A 77 -16.31 -9.98 1.09
C VAL A 77 -15.00 -10.13 0.31
N GLN A 78 -14.32 -9.01 0.03
CA GLN A 78 -12.99 -9.01 -0.60
C GLN A 78 -11.93 -9.61 0.33
N ASP A 79 -12.00 -9.35 1.64
CA ASP A 79 -11.08 -9.95 2.61
C ASP A 79 -11.34 -11.45 2.78
N LEU A 80 -12.62 -11.86 2.79
CA LEU A 80 -13.01 -13.27 2.87
C LEU A 80 -12.50 -14.05 1.64
N GLU A 81 -12.69 -13.48 0.45
CA GLU A 81 -12.20 -14.06 -0.80
C GLU A 81 -10.67 -14.16 -0.81
N ARG A 82 -9.99 -13.07 -0.45
CA ARG A 82 -8.54 -13.00 -0.42
C ARG A 82 -7.90 -14.07 0.46
N TYR A 83 -8.48 -14.31 1.64
CA TYR A 83 -7.96 -15.29 2.59
C TYR A 83 -8.63 -16.66 2.50
N ALA A 84 -9.40 -16.92 1.43
CA ALA A 84 -10.16 -18.16 1.23
C ALA A 84 -9.35 -19.42 1.46
N SER A 85 -8.17 -19.52 0.85
CA SER A 85 -7.27 -20.67 1.01
C SER A 85 -6.81 -20.92 2.45
N ARG A 86 -6.75 -19.86 3.29
CA ARG A 86 -6.27 -19.96 4.68
C ARG A 86 -7.36 -20.35 5.67
N TRP A 87 -8.63 -20.07 5.38
CA TRP A 87 -9.75 -20.50 6.21
C TRP A 87 -10.51 -21.70 5.64
N ALA A 88 -10.32 -22.07 4.37
CA ALA A 88 -10.91 -23.26 3.74
C ALA A 88 -10.77 -24.55 4.58
N PRO A 89 -9.61 -24.83 5.25
CA PRO A 89 -9.48 -26.02 6.10
C PRO A 89 -10.41 -26.04 7.33
N LEU A 90 -11.03 -24.91 7.70
CA LEU A 90 -12.02 -24.86 8.77
C LEU A 90 -13.39 -25.39 8.34
N VAL A 91 -13.66 -25.45 7.03
CA VAL A 91 -14.96 -25.87 6.49
C VAL A 91 -15.06 -27.40 6.56
N PRO A 92 -16.00 -27.96 7.35
CA PRO A 92 -16.19 -29.39 7.43
C PRO A 92 -16.56 -29.99 6.07
N PRO A 93 -16.26 -31.29 5.82
CA PRO A 93 -16.66 -31.97 4.59
C PRO A 93 -18.17 -32.22 4.49
N ASP A 94 -18.94 -32.01 5.56
CA ASP A 94 -20.38 -32.26 5.60
C ASP A 94 -21.16 -31.36 4.60
N PRO A 95 -21.87 -31.95 3.61
CA PRO A 95 -22.59 -31.18 2.60
C PRO A 95 -23.71 -30.32 3.16
N GLY A 96 -24.34 -30.71 4.27
CA GLY A 96 -25.42 -29.95 4.92
C GLY A 96 -24.90 -28.65 5.57
N VAL A 97 -23.79 -28.74 6.30
CA VAL A 97 -23.11 -27.56 6.88
C VAL A 97 -22.58 -26.65 5.78
N ARG A 98 -22.02 -27.20 4.69
CA ARG A 98 -21.55 -26.41 3.53
C ARG A 98 -22.68 -25.67 2.83
N ALA A 99 -23.80 -26.33 2.57
CA ALA A 99 -25.00 -25.71 1.98
C ALA A 99 -25.56 -24.59 2.87
N THR A 100 -25.62 -24.83 4.18
CA THR A 100 -26.10 -23.83 5.15
C THR A 100 -25.13 -22.64 5.27
N LEU A 101 -23.82 -22.90 5.23
CA LEU A 101 -22.79 -21.85 5.20
C LEU A 101 -22.86 -21.02 3.92
N ALA A 102 -23.10 -21.65 2.77
CA ALA A 102 -23.28 -20.98 1.49
C ALA A 102 -24.47 -20.02 1.52
N HIS A 103 -25.59 -20.46 2.09
CA HIS A 103 -26.79 -19.63 2.26
C HIS A 103 -26.49 -18.40 3.15
N LEU A 104 -25.91 -18.61 4.33
CA LEU A 104 -25.57 -17.53 5.26
C LEU A 104 -24.57 -16.52 4.65
N LEU A 105 -23.62 -17.00 3.84
CA LEU A 105 -22.68 -16.12 3.14
C LEU A 105 -23.37 -15.34 2.02
N GLY A 106 -24.27 -15.95 1.25
CA GLY A 106 -25.03 -15.26 0.20
C GLY A 106 -26.02 -14.23 0.74
N GLU A 107 -26.63 -14.48 1.91
CA GLU A 107 -27.48 -13.48 2.58
C GLU A 107 -26.67 -12.32 3.14
N ARG A 108 -25.52 -12.61 3.76
CA ARG A 108 -24.71 -11.60 4.47
C ARG A 108 -23.76 -10.84 3.57
N TYR A 109 -23.33 -11.43 2.46
CA TYR A 109 -22.38 -10.88 1.52
C TYR A 109 -22.88 -11.08 0.09
N HIS A 110 -22.85 -10.02 -0.73
CA HIS A 110 -23.15 -10.13 -2.15
C HIS A 110 -22.00 -10.87 -2.87
N LEU A 111 -22.19 -12.17 -3.10
CA LEU A 111 -21.22 -13.02 -3.79
C LEU A 111 -21.36 -12.85 -5.29
N LEU A 112 -20.24 -12.67 -5.99
CA LEU A 112 -20.18 -12.50 -7.44
C LEU A 112 -19.42 -13.68 -8.02
N ASP A 113 -20.07 -14.51 -8.84
CA ASP A 113 -19.49 -15.74 -9.38
C ASP A 113 -18.10 -15.52 -10.02
N THR A 114 -17.96 -14.46 -10.81
CA THR A 114 -16.70 -14.10 -11.48
C THR A 114 -15.60 -13.55 -10.57
N ARG A 115 -15.93 -13.12 -9.34
CA ARG A 115 -14.99 -12.44 -8.42
C ARG A 115 -14.82 -13.13 -7.08
N THR A 116 -15.54 -14.22 -6.82
CA THR A 116 -15.41 -15.01 -5.58
C THR A 116 -15.02 -16.49 -5.81
N PRO A 117 -14.05 -16.82 -6.69
CA PRO A 117 -13.68 -18.21 -6.98
C PRO A 117 -13.07 -18.95 -5.77
N GLY A 118 -12.40 -18.24 -4.88
CA GLY A 118 -11.81 -18.78 -3.67
C GLY A 118 -12.88 -19.19 -2.66
N ILE A 119 -13.88 -18.35 -2.41
CA ILE A 119 -15.04 -18.68 -1.57
C ILE A 119 -15.82 -19.85 -2.16
N THR A 120 -16.08 -19.84 -3.48
CA THR A 120 -16.84 -20.93 -4.13
C THR A 120 -16.10 -22.26 -4.04
N SER A 121 -14.78 -22.26 -4.24
CA SER A 121 -13.91 -23.43 -4.06
C SER A 121 -13.85 -23.90 -2.61
N ALA A 122 -13.67 -23.00 -1.65
CA ALA A 122 -13.53 -23.33 -0.24
C ALA A 122 -14.78 -23.97 0.38
N ILE A 123 -15.96 -23.55 -0.08
CA ILE A 123 -17.25 -24.12 0.36
C ILE A 123 -17.59 -25.39 -0.43
N GLY A 124 -16.99 -25.57 -1.60
CA GLY A 124 -17.28 -26.69 -2.50
C GLY A 124 -18.59 -26.47 -3.27
N LEU A 125 -18.89 -25.25 -3.71
CA LEU A 125 -20.09 -24.96 -4.50
C LEU A 125 -20.11 -25.68 -5.86
N THR A 126 -18.96 -26.15 -6.33
CA THR A 126 -18.80 -26.97 -7.54
C THR A 126 -19.11 -28.45 -7.31
N ASP A 127 -19.27 -28.89 -6.05
CA ASP A 127 -19.62 -30.26 -5.70
C ASP A 127 -21.15 -30.47 -5.88
N PRO A 128 -21.58 -31.42 -6.74
CA PRO A 128 -22.99 -31.70 -6.97
C PRO A 128 -23.76 -32.02 -5.67
N THR A 129 -23.10 -32.69 -4.72
CA THR A 129 -23.73 -33.12 -3.45
C THR A 129 -24.13 -31.95 -2.57
N VAL A 130 -23.35 -30.85 -2.59
CA VAL A 130 -23.66 -29.61 -1.86
C VAL A 130 -24.83 -28.89 -2.54
N GLY A 131 -24.87 -28.87 -3.88
CA GLY A 131 -25.96 -28.28 -4.66
C GLY A 131 -27.30 -29.00 -4.45
N GLU A 132 -27.30 -30.32 -4.43
CA GLU A 132 -28.49 -31.14 -4.13
C GLU A 132 -29.00 -30.89 -2.71
N ARG A 133 -28.09 -30.85 -1.72
CA ARG A 133 -28.47 -30.60 -0.33
C ARG A 133 -28.99 -29.18 -0.11
N PHE A 134 -28.42 -28.19 -0.80
CA PHE A 134 -28.90 -26.82 -0.79
C PHE A 134 -30.33 -26.72 -1.34
N ARG A 135 -30.60 -27.35 -2.47
CA ARG A 135 -31.96 -27.39 -3.06
C ARG A 135 -32.96 -28.05 -2.13
N ALA A 136 -32.57 -29.15 -1.47
CA ALA A 136 -33.42 -29.84 -0.51
C ALA A 136 -33.73 -29.02 0.76
N LEU A 137 -32.85 -28.09 1.16
CA LEU A 137 -33.02 -27.27 2.36
C LEU A 137 -33.72 -25.93 2.11
N TYR A 138 -33.50 -25.31 0.94
CA TYR A 138 -33.91 -23.93 0.66
C TYR A 138 -34.83 -23.78 -0.56
N ASP A 139 -35.21 -24.89 -1.22
CA ASP A 139 -36.05 -24.92 -2.41
C ASP A 139 -35.60 -23.98 -3.55
N ALA A 140 -34.28 -23.75 -3.62
CA ALA A 140 -33.67 -22.84 -4.59
C ALA A 140 -32.38 -23.47 -5.16
N PRO A 141 -32.00 -23.16 -6.41
CA PRO A 141 -30.71 -23.59 -6.94
C PRO A 141 -29.57 -22.83 -6.25
N ILE A 142 -28.42 -23.47 -6.07
CA ILE A 142 -27.24 -22.86 -5.43
C ILE A 142 -26.66 -21.68 -6.23
N SER A 143 -27.03 -21.52 -7.50
CA SER A 143 -26.70 -20.34 -8.29
C SER A 143 -27.48 -19.08 -7.88
N SER A 144 -28.58 -19.22 -7.12
CA SER A 144 -29.40 -18.09 -6.67
C SER A 144 -28.69 -17.17 -5.67
N ILE A 145 -27.70 -17.69 -4.94
CA ILE A 145 -26.86 -16.89 -4.03
C ILE A 145 -25.75 -16.10 -4.75
N LEU A 146 -25.51 -16.38 -6.04
CA LEU A 146 -24.49 -15.72 -6.85
C LEU A 146 -25.12 -14.61 -7.69
N ALA A 147 -24.74 -13.36 -7.43
CA ALA A 147 -25.17 -12.23 -8.22
C ALA A 147 -24.42 -12.18 -9.56
N GLN A 148 -25.15 -11.94 -10.66
CA GLN A 148 -24.57 -11.84 -12.01
C GLN A 148 -23.89 -10.49 -12.28
N SER A 149 -24.24 -9.44 -11.54
CA SER A 149 -23.64 -8.11 -11.75
C SER A 149 -23.50 -7.33 -10.45
N ALA A 150 -22.31 -6.74 -10.27
CA ALA A 150 -22.03 -5.87 -9.14
C ALA A 150 -22.47 -4.44 -9.44
N PRO A 151 -23.13 -3.73 -8.50
CA PRO A 151 -23.34 -2.29 -8.60
C PRO A 151 -22.00 -1.54 -8.75
N THR A 152 -22.01 -0.39 -9.42
CA THR A 152 -20.80 0.36 -9.84
C THR A 152 -19.83 0.65 -8.68
N ARG A 153 -20.34 0.95 -7.49
CA ARG A 153 -19.52 1.17 -6.28
C ARG A 153 -18.75 -0.08 -5.84
N GLU A 154 -19.36 -1.24 -6.01
CA GLU A 154 -18.74 -2.53 -5.65
C GLU A 154 -17.68 -2.94 -6.67
N ARG A 155 -17.87 -2.63 -7.97
CA ARG A 155 -16.82 -2.79 -8.99
C ARG A 155 -15.55 -2.04 -8.64
N TRP A 156 -15.68 -0.78 -8.19
CA TRP A 156 -14.54 0.03 -7.74
C TRP A 156 -13.86 -0.55 -6.49
N ARG A 157 -14.63 -1.10 -5.54
CA ARG A 157 -14.07 -1.77 -4.35
C ARG A 157 -13.25 -2.99 -4.74
N TRP A 158 -13.76 -3.83 -5.63
CA TRP A 158 -13.05 -5.00 -6.13
C TRP A 158 -11.81 -4.64 -6.96
N LEU A 159 -11.87 -3.58 -7.78
CA LEU A 159 -10.69 -3.09 -8.50
C LEU A 159 -9.59 -2.63 -7.52
N ARG A 160 -9.95 -1.84 -6.49
CA ARG A 160 -9.00 -1.42 -5.46
C ARG A 160 -8.42 -2.60 -4.68
N ALA A 161 -9.26 -3.57 -4.31
CA ALA A 161 -8.81 -4.77 -3.62
C ALA A 161 -7.85 -5.60 -4.47
N GLY A 162 -8.12 -5.78 -5.76
CA GLY A 162 -7.24 -6.50 -6.69
C GLY A 162 -5.88 -5.81 -6.89
N VAL A 163 -5.86 -4.47 -6.95
CA VAL A 163 -4.59 -3.71 -6.99
C VAL A 163 -3.81 -3.89 -5.68
N SER A 164 -4.47 -3.78 -4.51
CA SER A 164 -3.83 -4.00 -3.21
C SER A 164 -3.25 -5.41 -3.10
N ASP A 165 -4.02 -6.42 -3.52
CA ASP A 165 -3.59 -7.81 -3.42
C ASP A 165 -2.42 -8.11 -4.36
N ARG A 166 -2.46 -7.61 -5.61
CA ARG A 166 -1.33 -7.72 -6.52
C ARG A 166 -0.08 -7.06 -5.94
N LEU A 167 -0.25 -5.93 -5.25
CA LEU A 167 0.84 -5.21 -4.64
C LEU A 167 1.46 -5.94 -3.44
N GLU A 168 0.63 -6.50 -2.57
CA GLU A 168 1.08 -7.27 -1.40
C GLU A 168 1.67 -8.62 -1.80
N ASN A 169 1.29 -9.14 -2.98
CA ASN A 169 1.87 -10.34 -3.57
C ASN A 169 3.10 -10.04 -4.46
N LEU A 170 3.49 -8.77 -4.65
CA LEU A 170 4.76 -8.46 -5.32
C LEU A 170 5.92 -8.96 -4.45
N PRO A 171 6.99 -9.52 -5.06
CA PRO A 171 8.21 -9.80 -4.34
C PRO A 171 8.68 -8.56 -3.59
N PRO A 172 9.16 -8.70 -2.34
CA PRO A 172 9.55 -7.58 -1.48
C PRO A 172 10.47 -6.55 -2.16
N PHE A 173 11.37 -7.02 -3.02
CA PHE A 173 12.22 -6.20 -3.87
C PHE A 173 11.44 -5.18 -4.73
N TRP A 174 10.38 -5.62 -5.41
CA TRP A 174 9.63 -4.75 -6.33
C TRP A 174 8.81 -3.70 -5.57
N THR A 175 8.29 -4.04 -4.40
CA THR A 175 7.60 -3.09 -3.52
C THR A 175 8.56 -2.01 -3.03
N ALA A 176 9.74 -2.42 -2.53
CA ALA A 176 10.80 -1.51 -2.10
C ALA A 176 11.30 -0.61 -3.25
N PHE A 177 11.57 -1.21 -4.41
CA PHE A 177 12.01 -0.50 -5.60
C PHE A 177 10.97 0.54 -6.04
N ALA A 178 9.71 0.17 -6.14
CA ALA A 178 8.67 1.07 -6.62
C ALA A 178 8.37 2.20 -5.63
N LEU A 179 8.45 1.95 -4.31
CA LEU A 179 8.33 2.98 -3.30
C LEU A 179 9.50 3.97 -3.35
N THR A 180 10.73 3.45 -3.43
CA THR A 180 11.94 4.27 -3.57
C THR A 180 11.91 5.09 -4.85
N LEU A 181 11.52 4.48 -5.97
CA LEU A 181 11.39 5.15 -7.26
C LEU A 181 10.33 6.26 -7.22
N THR A 182 9.20 6.04 -6.54
CA THR A 182 8.15 7.05 -6.41
C THR A 182 8.61 8.24 -5.55
N GLU A 183 9.44 7.97 -4.53
CA GLU A 183 10.03 9.01 -3.68
C GLU A 183 11.07 9.85 -4.46
N THR A 184 11.94 9.21 -5.24
CA THR A 184 13.00 9.90 -6.01
C THR A 184 12.49 10.62 -7.25
N VAL A 185 11.57 10.00 -8.01
CA VAL A 185 11.04 10.56 -9.27
C VAL A 185 10.08 11.74 -9.04
N GLY A 186 9.70 12.04 -7.79
CA GLY A 186 8.81 13.13 -7.42
C GLY A 186 9.33 14.55 -7.73
N ALA A 187 9.46 15.42 -6.71
CA ALA A 187 9.76 16.85 -6.92
C ALA A 187 11.10 17.09 -7.63
N GLY A 188 12.10 16.22 -7.43
CA GLY A 188 13.43 16.41 -7.98
C GLY A 188 13.44 16.44 -9.50
N ILE A 189 12.83 15.46 -10.16
CA ILE A 189 12.90 15.33 -11.63
C ILE A 189 12.15 16.45 -12.35
N LEU A 190 11.01 16.90 -11.81
CA LEU A 190 10.24 18.00 -12.40
C LEU A 190 10.95 19.36 -12.26
N ALA A 191 11.83 19.52 -11.27
CA ALA A 191 12.63 20.73 -11.07
C ALA A 191 13.91 20.77 -11.92
N LEU A 192 14.42 19.62 -12.40
CA LEU A 192 15.66 19.55 -13.18
C LEU A 192 15.66 20.43 -14.45
N PRO A 193 14.60 20.45 -15.28
CA PRO A 193 14.60 21.31 -16.46
C PRO A 193 14.69 22.80 -16.13
N ILE A 194 14.05 23.23 -15.03
CA ILE A 194 14.10 24.61 -14.54
C ILE A 194 15.51 24.92 -14.06
N ALA A 195 16.14 23.98 -13.33
CA ALA A 195 17.49 24.13 -12.82
C ALA A 195 18.54 24.25 -13.92
N PHE A 196 18.40 23.46 -14.99
CA PHE A 196 19.36 23.44 -16.09
C PHE A 196 19.09 24.44 -17.21
N ALA A 197 17.94 25.12 -17.20
CA ALA A 197 17.63 26.16 -18.17
C ALA A 197 18.73 27.24 -18.21
N ASN A 198 19.31 27.58 -17.06
CA ASN A 198 20.35 28.62 -16.93
C ASN A 198 21.79 28.12 -17.15
N VAL A 199 22.01 26.82 -17.31
CA VAL A 199 23.37 26.23 -17.41
C VAL A 199 23.57 25.57 -18.78
N GLY A 200 22.48 25.11 -19.38
CA GLY A 200 22.46 24.38 -20.64
C GLY A 200 22.33 22.87 -20.44
N PRO A 201 21.73 22.16 -21.42
CA PRO A 201 21.39 20.75 -21.29
C PRO A 201 22.62 19.84 -21.18
N LEU A 202 23.72 20.12 -21.89
CA LEU A 202 24.91 19.27 -21.85
C LEU A 202 25.60 19.32 -20.48
N ALA A 203 25.77 20.51 -19.91
CA ALA A 203 26.32 20.68 -18.57
C ALA A 203 25.41 20.02 -17.52
N GLY A 204 24.08 20.12 -17.68
CA GLY A 204 23.12 19.43 -16.83
C GLY A 204 23.24 17.91 -16.89
N ILE A 205 23.40 17.33 -18.09
CA ILE A 205 23.62 15.88 -18.26
C ILE A 205 24.91 15.45 -17.56
N ILE A 206 26.01 16.19 -17.72
CA ILE A 206 27.28 15.88 -17.06
C ILE A 206 27.12 15.93 -15.53
N ALA A 207 26.47 16.97 -15.00
CA ALA A 207 26.21 17.10 -13.57
C ALA A 207 25.35 15.95 -13.04
N LEU A 208 24.29 15.56 -13.75
CA LEU A 208 23.44 14.42 -13.41
C LEU A 208 24.24 13.11 -13.35
N VAL A 209 25.08 12.86 -14.34
CA VAL A 209 25.90 11.63 -14.38
C VAL A 209 26.91 11.61 -13.23
N VAL A 210 27.66 12.70 -13.05
CA VAL A 210 28.72 12.75 -12.02
C VAL A 210 28.11 12.67 -10.61
N LEU A 211 27.12 13.50 -10.31
CA LEU A 211 26.48 13.50 -8.99
C LEU A 211 25.66 12.24 -8.77
N GLY A 212 25.04 11.68 -9.82
CA GLY A 212 24.36 10.40 -9.78
C GLY A 212 25.31 9.25 -9.39
N LEU A 213 26.52 9.20 -9.97
CA LEU A 213 27.53 8.20 -9.61
C LEU A 213 28.00 8.33 -8.16
N VAL A 214 28.25 9.56 -7.70
CA VAL A 214 28.58 9.82 -6.28
C VAL A 214 27.44 9.33 -5.39
N ASN A 215 26.20 9.63 -5.77
CA ASN A 215 25.04 9.25 -4.99
C ASN A 215 24.83 7.73 -4.94
N ILE A 216 25.02 7.03 -6.05
CA ILE A 216 25.02 5.55 -6.08
C ILE A 216 26.04 4.99 -5.08
N GLY A 217 27.25 5.56 -5.02
CA GLY A 217 28.26 5.16 -4.04
C GLY A 217 27.77 5.33 -2.59
N THR A 218 27.15 6.47 -2.27
CA THR A 218 26.62 6.72 -0.92
C THR A 218 25.41 5.83 -0.57
N ILE A 219 24.55 5.52 -1.53
CA ILE A 219 23.43 4.57 -1.34
C ILE A 219 23.98 3.16 -1.12
N ALA A 220 24.99 2.74 -1.88
CA ALA A 220 25.62 1.43 -1.71
C ALA A 220 26.25 1.29 -0.32
N ALA A 221 26.96 2.33 0.15
CA ALA A 221 27.50 2.36 1.50
C ALA A 221 26.40 2.29 2.59
N MET A 222 25.28 2.99 2.38
CA MET A 222 24.11 2.91 3.27
C MET A 222 23.51 1.50 3.26
N ALA A 223 23.32 0.90 2.09
CA ALA A 223 22.80 -0.45 1.93
C ALA A 223 23.69 -1.49 2.61
N GLU A 224 25.02 -1.35 2.50
CA GLU A 224 25.99 -2.21 3.20
C GLU A 224 25.92 -2.05 4.72
N ALA A 225 25.85 -0.82 5.22
CA ALA A 225 25.69 -0.55 6.66
C ALA A 225 24.40 -1.16 7.21
N VAL A 226 23.30 -1.02 6.46
CA VAL A 226 22.00 -1.61 6.81
C VAL A 226 22.05 -3.14 6.77
N ALA A 227 22.62 -3.73 5.72
CA ALA A 227 22.72 -5.19 5.59
C ALA A 227 23.60 -5.84 6.66
N ARG A 228 24.61 -5.11 7.16
CA ARG A 228 25.49 -5.54 8.26
C ARG A 228 24.88 -5.33 9.65
N ASN A 229 23.82 -4.54 9.76
CA ASN A 229 23.15 -4.28 11.04
C ASN A 229 22.09 -5.36 11.32
N GLY A 230 22.40 -6.27 12.25
CA GLY A 230 21.50 -7.35 12.66
C GLY A 230 20.17 -6.86 13.24
N GLU A 231 20.17 -5.76 14.01
CA GLU A 231 18.95 -5.23 14.60
C GLU A 231 17.97 -4.69 13.54
N ILE A 232 18.46 -4.10 12.45
CA ILE A 232 17.60 -3.68 11.32
C ILE A 232 17.11 -4.90 10.55
N ARG A 233 17.99 -5.87 10.29
CA ARG A 233 17.64 -7.12 9.61
C ARG A 233 16.54 -7.90 10.33
N TYR A 234 16.50 -7.87 11.65
CA TYR A 234 15.44 -8.51 12.44
C TYR A 234 14.27 -7.58 12.78
N GLY A 235 14.19 -6.38 12.18
CA GLY A 235 13.09 -5.43 12.35
C GLY A 235 12.98 -4.82 13.75
N ARG A 236 14.09 -4.78 14.50
CA ARG A 236 14.17 -4.31 15.90
C ARG A 236 14.74 -2.89 16.05
N SER A 237 15.35 -2.35 14.99
CA SER A 237 16.02 -1.04 14.99
C SER A 237 15.57 -0.17 13.81
N TYR A 238 15.60 1.14 14.02
CA TYR A 238 15.23 2.19 13.06
C TYR A 238 16.44 3.06 12.70
N PHE A 239 16.31 3.88 11.66
CA PHE A 239 17.39 4.71 11.11
C PHE A 239 18.16 5.53 12.17
N GLY A 240 17.45 6.16 13.12
CA GLY A 240 18.07 6.92 14.21
C GLY A 240 18.86 6.08 15.22
N ARG A 241 18.45 4.83 15.47
CA ARG A 241 19.20 3.90 16.33
C ARG A 241 20.43 3.35 15.59
N MET A 242 20.31 3.05 14.31
CA MET A 242 21.46 2.72 13.47
C MET A 242 22.52 3.82 13.50
N VAL A 243 22.10 5.08 13.31
CA VAL A 243 23.03 6.21 13.40
C VAL A 243 23.61 6.37 14.79
N ARG A 244 22.84 6.08 15.85
CA ARG A 244 23.39 6.05 17.21
C ARG A 244 24.44 4.96 17.40
N GLU A 245 24.26 3.79 16.80
CA GLU A 245 25.20 2.67 16.89
C GLU A 245 26.51 2.96 16.14
N TYR A 246 26.44 3.57 14.95
CA TYR A 246 27.62 3.89 14.13
C TYR A 246 28.30 5.22 14.51
N LEU A 247 27.52 6.27 14.83
CA LEU A 247 28.01 7.64 15.04
C LEU A 247 27.87 8.13 16.50
N GLY A 248 27.34 7.29 17.38
CA GLY A 248 27.12 7.62 18.79
C GLY A 248 25.90 8.52 19.05
N PRO A 249 25.63 8.85 20.33
CA PRO A 249 24.49 9.66 20.74
C PRO A 249 24.45 11.05 20.10
N ALA A 250 25.60 11.68 19.91
CA ALA A 250 25.69 13.01 19.30
C ALA A 250 25.28 13.00 17.82
N GLY A 251 25.72 12.01 17.05
CA GLY A 251 25.32 11.86 15.65
C GLY A 251 23.81 11.66 15.49
N SER A 252 23.22 10.82 16.35
CA SER A 252 21.76 10.60 16.37
C SER A 252 20.99 11.87 16.75
N ALA A 253 21.46 12.60 17.76
CA ALA A 253 20.84 13.84 18.23
C ALA A 253 20.86 14.97 17.20
N ILE A 254 21.90 15.04 16.34
CA ILE A 254 21.98 16.01 15.23
C ILE A 254 21.11 15.56 14.06
N MET A 255 21.11 14.27 13.74
CA MET A 255 20.43 13.77 12.56
C MET A 255 18.90 13.94 12.64
N THR A 256 18.29 13.65 13.80
CA THR A 256 16.84 13.76 13.96
C THR A 256 16.28 15.16 13.61
N PRO A 257 16.79 16.27 14.18
CA PRO A 257 16.31 17.60 13.81
C PRO A 257 16.64 17.95 12.36
N VAL A 258 17.78 17.53 11.82
CA VAL A 258 18.14 17.77 10.41
C VAL A 258 17.15 17.07 9.47
N LEU A 259 16.83 15.81 9.71
CA LEU A 259 15.82 15.07 8.93
C LEU A 259 14.43 15.68 9.08
N PHE A 260 14.06 16.12 10.28
CA PHE A 260 12.79 16.80 10.51
C PHE A 260 12.67 18.09 9.70
N VAL A 261 13.71 18.93 9.71
CA VAL A 261 13.77 20.16 8.91
C VAL A 261 13.71 19.82 7.42
N LEU A 262 14.49 18.84 6.96
CA LEU A 262 14.50 18.39 5.57
C LEU A 262 13.10 17.95 5.10
N VAL A 263 12.44 17.05 5.85
CA VAL A 263 11.11 16.56 5.52
C VAL A 263 10.07 17.69 5.54
N THR A 264 10.20 18.64 6.46
CA THR A 264 9.30 19.81 6.53
C THR A 264 9.46 20.70 5.29
N ILE A 265 10.70 20.97 4.86
CA ILE A 265 10.98 21.75 3.64
C ILE A 265 10.44 21.02 2.41
N ILE A 266 10.68 19.70 2.31
CA ILE A 266 10.16 18.88 1.21
C ILE A 266 8.63 18.95 1.15
N LEU A 267 7.96 18.81 2.29
CA LEU A 267 6.51 18.88 2.37
C LEU A 267 6.00 20.25 1.91
N LEU A 268 6.61 21.35 2.36
CA LEU A 268 6.27 22.71 1.92
C LEU A 268 6.45 22.87 0.41
N SER A 269 7.56 22.39 -0.15
CA SER A 269 7.82 22.41 -1.59
C SER A 269 6.74 21.65 -2.37
N TYR A 270 6.27 20.50 -1.87
CA TYR A 270 5.17 19.77 -2.50
C TYR A 270 3.85 20.54 -2.47
N PHE A 271 3.52 21.19 -1.35
CA PHE A 271 2.32 22.02 -1.25
C PHE A 271 2.37 23.20 -2.23
N ILE A 272 3.49 23.90 -2.30
CA ILE A 272 3.69 25.03 -3.20
C ILE A 272 3.59 24.56 -4.65
N GLY A 273 4.39 23.58 -5.06
CA GLY A 273 4.42 23.10 -6.44
C GLY A 273 3.08 22.53 -6.92
N PHE A 274 2.38 21.78 -6.07
CA PHE A 274 1.04 21.26 -6.39
C PHE A 274 0.02 22.40 -6.54
N SER A 275 -0.04 23.30 -5.55
CA SER A 275 -1.05 24.35 -5.52
C SER A 275 -0.86 25.40 -6.61
N SER A 276 0.37 25.79 -6.92
CA SER A 276 0.65 26.74 -8.02
C SER A 276 0.31 26.14 -9.38
N THR A 277 0.75 24.90 -9.64
CA THR A 277 0.49 24.22 -10.93
C THR A 277 -1.01 24.07 -11.20
N LEU A 278 -1.79 23.69 -10.20
CA LEU A 278 -3.25 23.57 -10.34
C LEU A 278 -3.95 24.92 -10.42
N ALA A 279 -3.45 25.94 -9.72
CA ALA A 279 -3.97 27.30 -9.85
C ALA A 279 -3.81 27.81 -11.29
N ASP A 280 -2.62 27.64 -11.87
CA ASP A 280 -2.34 28.02 -13.25
C ASP A 280 -3.20 27.24 -14.26
N ALA A 281 -3.42 25.95 -14.01
CA ALA A 281 -4.22 25.10 -14.90
C ALA A 281 -5.73 25.35 -14.83
N THR A 282 -6.25 25.79 -13.68
CA THR A 282 -7.71 25.88 -13.42
C THR A 282 -8.21 27.32 -13.28
N GLY A 283 -7.32 28.30 -13.12
CA GLY A 283 -7.66 29.69 -12.82
C GLY A 283 -8.18 29.93 -11.41
N LEU A 284 -8.24 28.90 -10.55
CA LEU A 284 -8.62 29.03 -9.14
C LEU A 284 -7.41 29.43 -8.29
N ARG A 285 -7.64 30.06 -7.14
CA ARG A 285 -6.54 30.49 -6.26
C ARG A 285 -5.79 29.30 -5.65
N ALA A 286 -4.47 29.41 -5.53
CA ALA A 286 -3.59 28.35 -5.01
C ALA A 286 -3.95 27.91 -3.58
N GLU A 287 -4.46 28.81 -2.73
CA GLU A 287 -4.80 28.49 -1.34
C GLU A 287 -5.92 27.44 -1.25
N TRP A 288 -6.85 27.42 -2.21
CA TRP A 288 -7.90 26.40 -2.28
C TRP A 288 -7.33 25.01 -2.58
N TRP A 289 -6.37 24.93 -3.50
CA TRP A 289 -5.69 23.68 -3.84
C TRP A 289 -4.81 23.18 -2.70
N ALA A 290 -4.11 24.08 -2.02
CA ALA A 290 -3.34 23.76 -0.81
C ALA A 290 -4.26 23.24 0.31
N ALA A 291 -5.37 23.91 0.59
CA ALA A 291 -6.36 23.46 1.58
C ALA A 291 -6.96 22.10 1.21
N GLY A 292 -7.29 21.88 -0.06
CA GLY A 292 -7.75 20.59 -0.57
C GLY A 292 -6.74 19.47 -0.36
N LEU A 293 -5.47 19.71 -0.69
CA LEU A 293 -4.38 18.75 -0.47
C LEU A 293 -4.19 18.44 1.03
N LEU A 294 -4.28 19.45 1.90
CA LEU A 294 -4.23 19.27 3.35
C LEU A 294 -5.36 18.37 3.84
N LEU A 295 -6.59 18.58 3.37
CA LEU A 295 -7.74 17.74 3.73
C LEU A 295 -7.55 16.29 3.26
N VAL A 296 -6.99 16.08 2.07
CA VAL A 296 -6.64 14.74 1.57
C VAL A 296 -5.60 14.08 2.47
N LEU A 297 -4.53 14.79 2.84
CA LEU A 297 -3.51 14.27 3.75
C LEU A 297 -4.08 13.91 5.12
N VAL A 298 -4.89 14.81 5.71
CA VAL A 298 -5.59 14.55 6.99
C VAL A 298 -6.50 13.32 6.88
N TYR A 299 -7.22 13.17 5.77
CA TYR A 299 -8.04 12.00 5.51
C TYR A 299 -7.21 10.70 5.48
N PHE A 300 -6.05 10.70 4.79
CA PHE A 300 -5.15 9.54 4.75
C PHE A 300 -4.58 9.22 6.14
N VAL A 301 -4.11 10.22 6.87
CA VAL A 301 -3.56 10.06 8.24
C VAL A 301 -4.64 9.52 9.19
N ARG A 302 -5.86 10.05 9.14
CA ARG A 302 -6.97 9.61 10.00
C ARG A 302 -7.40 8.18 9.72
N ARG A 303 -7.20 7.68 8.50
CA ARG A 303 -7.62 6.33 8.08
C ARG A 303 -6.84 5.20 8.75
N ARG A 304 -5.68 5.48 9.37
CA ARG A 304 -4.77 4.50 10.01
C ARG A 304 -4.54 3.21 9.18
N ASN A 305 -4.65 3.31 7.85
CA ASN A 305 -4.56 2.17 6.94
C ASN A 305 -3.45 2.44 5.92
N LEU A 306 -2.29 1.87 6.21
CA LEU A 306 -1.06 2.07 5.45
C LEU A 306 -1.09 1.38 4.07
N GLY A 307 -1.78 0.24 3.94
CA GLY A 307 -1.90 -0.46 2.66
C GLY A 307 -2.61 0.38 1.58
N ALA A 308 -3.65 1.12 1.98
CA ALA A 308 -4.33 2.05 1.08
C ALA A 308 -3.44 3.24 0.67
N THR A 309 -2.53 3.67 1.55
CA THR A 309 -1.61 4.78 1.31
C THR A 309 -0.49 4.34 0.35
N VAL A 310 0.10 3.17 0.59
CA VAL A 310 1.12 2.56 -0.30
C VAL A 310 0.56 2.31 -1.69
N ALA A 311 -0.62 1.69 -1.80
CA ALA A 311 -1.24 1.45 -3.10
C ALA A 311 -1.55 2.76 -3.86
N SER A 312 -1.97 3.81 -3.14
CA SER A 312 -2.20 5.13 -3.74
C SER A 312 -0.89 5.78 -4.19
N ALA A 313 0.16 5.72 -3.36
CA ALA A 313 1.47 6.25 -3.70
C ALA A 313 2.03 5.57 -4.97
N LEU A 314 1.94 4.24 -5.05
CA LEU A 314 2.43 3.48 -6.20
C LEU A 314 1.63 3.76 -7.48
N LEU A 315 0.31 3.94 -7.37
CA LEU A 315 -0.52 4.34 -8.50
C LEU A 315 -0.14 5.74 -9.01
N VAL A 316 0.02 6.70 -8.10
CA VAL A 316 0.43 8.06 -8.44
C VAL A 316 1.83 8.05 -9.07
N GLY A 317 2.80 7.37 -8.45
CA GLY A 317 4.15 7.22 -8.96
C GLY A 317 4.20 6.60 -10.35
N ALA A 318 3.51 5.48 -10.56
CA ALA A 318 3.43 4.84 -11.87
C ALA A 318 2.81 5.76 -12.92
N THR A 319 1.78 6.53 -12.55
CA THR A 319 1.15 7.50 -13.46
C THR A 319 2.12 8.62 -13.81
N THR A 320 2.79 9.21 -12.82
CA THR A 320 3.78 10.28 -13.02
C THR A 320 4.94 9.82 -13.90
N ILE A 321 5.54 8.66 -13.61
CA ILE A 321 6.61 8.08 -14.44
C ILE A 321 6.14 7.86 -15.87
N SER A 322 4.94 7.30 -16.04
CA SER A 322 4.37 7.05 -17.38
C SER A 322 4.20 8.36 -18.15
N LEU A 323 3.69 9.41 -17.50
CA LEU A 323 3.55 10.73 -18.10
C LEU A 323 4.89 11.34 -18.48
N ILE A 324 5.91 11.26 -17.61
CA ILE A 324 7.27 11.75 -17.90
C ILE A 324 7.85 11.03 -19.12
N VAL A 325 7.72 9.70 -19.19
CA VAL A 325 8.19 8.90 -20.34
C VAL A 325 7.46 9.29 -21.62
N ILE A 326 6.14 9.44 -21.58
CA ILE A 326 5.34 9.85 -22.74
C ILE A 326 5.79 11.24 -23.21
N ILE A 327 5.90 12.21 -22.30
CA ILE A 327 6.34 13.57 -22.64
C ILE A 327 7.75 13.54 -23.25
N ALA A 328 8.68 12.79 -22.67
CA ALA A 328 10.03 12.64 -23.18
C ALA A 328 10.04 12.06 -24.61
N LEU A 329 9.29 10.98 -24.85
CA LEU A 329 9.18 10.35 -26.17
C LEU A 329 8.55 11.28 -27.22
N LEU A 330 7.52 12.04 -26.84
CA LEU A 330 6.89 13.03 -27.72
C LEU A 330 7.80 14.25 -27.99
N ALA A 331 8.70 14.57 -27.05
CA ALA A 331 9.66 15.66 -27.19
C ALA A 331 10.87 15.28 -28.08
N LEU A 332 11.24 14.00 -28.17
CA LEU A 332 12.41 13.54 -28.95
C LEU A 332 12.43 14.04 -30.41
N PRO A 333 11.32 14.00 -31.18
CA PRO A 333 11.30 14.53 -32.55
C PRO A 333 11.55 16.04 -32.65
N HIS A 334 11.38 16.78 -31.55
CA HIS A 334 11.51 18.24 -31.49
C HIS A 334 12.89 18.70 -31.00
N VAL A 335 13.82 17.76 -30.73
CA VAL A 335 15.17 18.08 -30.27
C VAL A 335 15.97 18.72 -31.41
N LYS A 336 16.44 19.95 -31.18
CA LYS A 336 17.31 20.68 -32.10
C LYS A 336 18.75 20.66 -31.60
N ALA A 337 19.69 20.27 -32.45
CA ALA A 337 21.11 20.20 -32.10
C ALA A 337 21.68 21.56 -31.62
N ASP A 338 21.18 22.67 -32.17
CA ASP A 338 21.58 24.02 -31.76
C ASP A 338 21.20 24.32 -30.31
N ASN A 339 20.02 23.86 -29.87
CA ASN A 339 19.57 24.02 -28.49
C ASN A 339 20.35 23.13 -27.51
N LEU A 340 20.90 22.00 -27.97
CA LEU A 340 21.74 21.13 -27.15
C LEU A 340 23.12 21.73 -26.88
N ARG A 341 23.60 22.57 -27.80
CA ARG A 341 24.90 23.27 -27.70
C ARG A 341 24.79 24.60 -26.98
N HIS A 342 23.57 25.08 -26.72
CA HIS A 342 23.34 26.26 -25.91
C HIS A 342 23.84 25.99 -24.50
N ALA A 343 24.89 26.70 -24.09
CA ALA A 343 25.46 26.59 -22.77
C ALA A 343 25.85 27.99 -22.29
N GLU A 344 25.25 28.41 -21.19
CA GLU A 344 25.65 29.63 -20.50
C GLU A 344 26.73 29.26 -19.47
N VAL A 345 27.90 28.85 -19.98
CA VAL A 345 29.00 28.38 -19.13
C VAL A 345 29.58 29.57 -18.36
N PRO A 346 29.59 29.55 -17.01
CA PRO A 346 30.23 30.58 -16.21
C PRO A 346 31.71 30.74 -16.60
N PHE A 347 32.24 31.97 -16.54
CA PHE A 347 33.62 32.31 -16.93
C PHE A 347 33.96 32.22 -18.42
N ARG A 348 33.01 31.84 -19.28
CA ARG A 348 33.15 31.94 -20.74
C ARG A 348 32.48 33.24 -21.23
N ASP A 349 33.06 33.85 -22.26
CA ASP A 349 32.51 35.06 -22.92
C ASP A 349 32.29 36.26 -21.97
N GLY A 350 33.15 36.42 -20.96
CA GLY A 350 33.14 37.57 -20.05
C GLY A 350 32.02 37.56 -19.00
N ARG A 351 31.28 36.46 -18.87
CA ARG A 351 30.20 36.33 -17.88
C ARG A 351 30.76 36.02 -16.49
N PRO A 352 30.39 36.80 -15.45
CA PRO A 352 30.79 36.51 -14.08
C PRO A 352 30.16 35.19 -13.61
N PHE A 353 30.83 34.56 -12.65
CA PHE A 353 30.29 33.37 -12.01
C PHE A 353 29.14 33.73 -11.08
N ASP A 354 27.98 33.18 -11.37
CA ASP A 354 26.83 33.28 -10.50
C ASP A 354 26.78 32.07 -9.56
N ALA A 355 26.92 32.31 -8.26
CA ALA A 355 26.84 31.28 -7.23
C ALA A 355 25.46 30.62 -7.16
N SER A 356 24.41 31.28 -7.67
CA SER A 356 23.06 30.72 -7.76
C SER A 356 23.00 29.44 -8.61
N ILE A 357 23.93 29.31 -9.57
CA ILE A 357 24.05 28.13 -10.44
C ILE A 357 24.50 26.91 -9.64
N LEU A 358 25.44 27.08 -8.69
CA LEU A 358 25.85 25.99 -7.82
C LEU A 358 24.74 25.56 -6.88
N GLU A 359 24.04 26.51 -6.28
CA GLU A 359 22.92 26.21 -5.36
C GLU A 359 21.82 25.43 -6.07
N LEU A 360 21.44 25.87 -7.27
CA LEU A 360 20.38 25.26 -8.05
C LEU A 360 20.80 23.89 -8.61
N VAL A 361 22.01 23.77 -9.17
CA VAL A 361 22.48 22.50 -9.75
C VAL A 361 22.79 21.48 -8.66
N PHE A 362 23.56 21.82 -7.63
CA PHE A 362 23.90 20.85 -6.59
C PHE A 362 22.69 20.53 -5.72
N GLY A 363 21.92 21.54 -5.30
CA GLY A 363 20.74 21.33 -4.46
C GLY A 363 19.68 20.48 -5.16
N VAL A 364 19.30 20.83 -6.38
CA VAL A 364 18.25 20.11 -7.12
C VAL A 364 18.72 18.72 -7.57
N VAL A 365 19.96 18.57 -8.04
CA VAL A 365 20.47 17.27 -8.48
C VAL A 365 20.68 16.31 -7.32
N LEU A 366 21.33 16.74 -6.23
CA LEU A 366 21.51 15.89 -5.06
C LEU A 366 20.16 15.49 -4.46
N PHE A 367 19.20 16.41 -4.44
CA PHE A 367 17.84 16.12 -3.99
C PHE A 367 17.12 15.13 -4.92
N ALA A 368 17.28 15.25 -6.25
CA ALA A 368 16.67 14.32 -7.21
C ALA A 368 17.15 12.86 -7.04
N TYR A 369 18.33 12.67 -6.46
CA TYR A 369 18.87 11.35 -6.14
C TYR A 369 18.67 10.94 -4.66
N PHE A 370 17.93 11.70 -3.87
CA PHE A 370 17.72 11.42 -2.45
C PHE A 370 16.83 10.19 -2.24
N GLY A 371 17.44 9.04 -1.93
CA GLY A 371 16.75 7.76 -1.67
C GLY A 371 17.37 6.92 -0.54
N HIS A 372 18.28 7.52 0.24
CA HIS A 372 19.01 6.82 1.32
C HIS A 372 18.09 6.41 2.46
N THR A 373 17.10 7.26 2.78
CA THR A 373 16.06 6.96 3.77
C THR A 373 15.21 5.78 3.34
N SER A 374 14.79 5.74 2.07
CA SER A 374 14.01 4.64 1.51
C SER A 374 14.76 3.32 1.59
N THR A 375 16.08 3.33 1.34
CA THR A 375 16.94 2.13 1.44
C THR A 375 16.88 1.52 2.84
N ALA A 376 16.99 2.35 3.88
CA ALA A 376 16.92 1.88 5.26
C ALA A 376 15.51 1.46 5.69
N VAL A 377 14.47 2.14 5.20
CA VAL A 377 13.06 1.82 5.49
C VAL A 377 12.63 0.52 4.78
N CYS A 378 13.14 0.27 3.58
CA CYS A 378 12.78 -0.90 2.79
C CYS A 378 13.61 -2.15 3.12
N ALA A 379 14.78 -2.00 3.76
CA ALA A 379 15.66 -3.13 4.03
C ALA A 379 15.03 -4.27 4.85
N PRO A 380 14.21 -4.03 5.89
CA PRO A 380 13.55 -5.12 6.62
C PRO A 380 12.50 -5.89 5.80
N VAL A 381 12.09 -5.33 4.66
CA VAL A 381 11.16 -5.99 3.72
C VAL A 381 11.93 -6.93 2.80
N VAL A 382 13.16 -6.56 2.40
CA VAL A 382 13.98 -7.27 1.41
C VAL A 382 14.94 -8.29 2.03
N LEU A 383 15.48 -8.02 3.24
CA LEU A 383 16.43 -8.87 3.98
C LEU A 383 15.74 -9.82 4.95
#